data_AF-A0A9D3MW87-F1
#
_entry.id   AF-A0A9D3MW87-F1
#
_cell.length_a   1.000
_cell.length_b   1.000
_cell.length_c   1.000
_cell.angle_alpha   90.00
_cell.angle_beta   90.00
_cell.angle_gamma   90.00
#
_symmetry.space_group_name_H-M   'P 1'
#
loop_
_entity.id
_entity.type
_entity.pdbx_description
1 polymer ?
#
loop_
_entity_poly.entity_id
_entity_poly.type
_entity_poly.pdbx_seq_one_letter_code
_entity_poly.pdbx_strand_id
1 'polypeptide(L)'
;MARRMGLGPKSRIDMLRNILTGLVRHERIETTRGRADEVRFYAEKLIDYAKKGVMDEKAMKMATFWLTEKDLVPKLFEVLAPRFENQQKGYTRMARIPNRTNLDRAAMAVLEYKGNPYPALFTAKRDSDLTLLNQLLKGYREEREQQRATKANLSPAVSHNI
;
A
#
# COMPACT_ATOMS: atom_id res chain seq x y z
N MET A 1 -8.23 -15.84 1.32
CA MET A 1 -8.53 -16.62 2.55
C MET A 1 -7.59 -16.19 3.66
N ALA A 2 -8.07 -16.09 4.90
CA ALA A 2 -7.25 -15.80 6.07
C ALA A 2 -6.35 -17.01 6.40
N ARG A 3 -5.06 -16.80 6.72
CA ARG A 3 -4.20 -17.92 7.11
C ARG A 3 -4.48 -18.31 8.56
N ARG A 4 -4.21 -19.57 8.88
CA ARG A 4 -4.22 -20.07 10.25
C ARG A 4 -2.88 -19.70 10.90
N MET A 5 -2.94 -18.94 12.00
CA MET A 5 -1.76 -18.53 12.76
C MET A 5 -2.09 -18.55 14.26
N GLY A 6 -1.08 -18.79 15.10
CA GLY A 6 -1.27 -18.91 16.54
C GLY A 6 -2.03 -20.19 16.93
N LEU A 7 -2.56 -20.20 18.15
CA LEU A 7 -3.22 -21.38 18.75
C LEU A 7 -4.70 -21.52 18.34
N GLY A 8 -5.24 -20.57 17.57
CA GLY A 8 -6.64 -20.57 17.15
C GLY A 8 -7.12 -19.19 16.67
N PRO A 9 -8.41 -19.05 16.31
CA PRO A 9 -8.94 -17.80 15.74
C PRO A 9 -8.78 -16.58 16.64
N LYS A 10 -9.02 -16.72 17.95
CA LYS A 10 -8.85 -15.64 18.94
C LYS A 10 -7.38 -15.21 19.05
N SER A 11 -6.49 -16.18 19.25
CA SER A 11 -5.03 -15.95 19.31
C SER A 11 -4.50 -15.27 18.05
N ARG A 12 -5.01 -15.65 16.87
CA ARG A 12 -4.70 -14.97 15.61
C ARG A 12 -5.08 -13.50 15.64
N ILE A 13 -6.30 -13.18 16.04
CA ILE A 13 -6.79 -11.79 16.07
C ILE A 13 -5.98 -10.95 17.05
N ASP A 14 -5.72 -11.47 18.26
CA ASP A 14 -4.93 -10.73 19.26
C ASP A 14 -3.49 -10.47 18.78
N MET A 15 -2.86 -11.45 18.13
CA MET A 15 -1.55 -11.25 17.51
C MET A 15 -1.59 -10.18 16.41
N LEU A 16 -2.61 -10.17 15.55
CA LEU A 16 -2.76 -9.15 14.50
C LEU A 16 -3.00 -7.77 15.09
N ARG A 17 -3.78 -7.65 16.16
CA ARG A 17 -4.02 -6.40 16.90
C ARG A 17 -2.73 -5.84 17.47
N ASN A 18 -1.90 -6.68 18.08
CA ASN A 18 -0.60 -6.24 18.61
C ASN A 18 0.33 -5.72 17.50
N ILE A 19 0.42 -6.43 16.37
CA ILE A 19 1.27 -6.00 15.26
C ILE A 19 0.72 -4.72 14.61
N LEU A 20 -0.60 -4.60 14.45
CA LEU A 20 -1.24 -3.40 13.92
C LEU A 20 -1.06 -2.19 14.84
N THR A 21 -1.15 -2.39 16.16
CA THR A 21 -0.87 -1.35 17.16
C THR A 21 0.59 -0.88 17.04
N GLY A 22 1.54 -1.82 16.95
CA GLY A 22 2.94 -1.50 16.68
C GLY A 22 3.17 -0.75 15.37
N LEU A 23 2.44 -1.09 14.30
CA LEU A 23 2.49 -0.37 13.03
C LEU A 23 1.97 1.07 13.17
N VAL A 24 0.89 1.32 13.90
CA VAL A 24 0.38 2.68 14.13
C VAL A 24 1.34 3.49 15.01
N ARG A 25 1.92 2.87 16.04
CA ARG A 25 2.91 3.52 16.92
C ARG A 25 4.15 3.94 16.15
N HIS A 26 4.80 2.98 15.49
CA HIS A 26 6.14 3.15 14.92
C HIS A 26 6.13 3.48 13.42
N GLU A 27 4.99 3.41 12.72
CA GLU A 27 4.82 3.66 11.28
C GLU A 27 5.68 2.80 10.33
N ARG A 28 6.57 1.97 10.87
CA ARG A 28 7.39 0.96 10.19
C ARG A 28 7.68 -0.16 11.18
N ILE A 29 7.39 -1.40 10.78
CA ILE A 29 7.64 -2.60 11.59
C ILE A 29 8.30 -3.68 10.74
N GLU A 30 9.05 -4.55 11.40
CA GLU A 30 9.61 -5.76 10.82
C GLU A 30 8.90 -6.97 11.41
N THR A 31 8.43 -7.88 10.55
CA THR A 31 7.76 -9.11 10.99
C THR A 31 7.87 -10.20 9.93
N THR A 32 7.37 -11.40 10.21
CA THR A 32 7.35 -12.46 9.20
C THR A 32 6.46 -12.04 8.05
N ARG A 33 6.87 -12.40 6.82
CA ARG A 33 6.16 -12.00 5.59
C ARG A 33 4.68 -12.40 5.63
N GLY A 34 4.37 -13.57 6.19
CA GLY A 34 2.98 -13.98 6.39
C GLY A 34 2.21 -13.00 7.26
N ARG A 35 2.73 -12.68 8.45
CA ARG A 35 2.06 -11.75 9.37
C ARG A 35 1.93 -10.35 8.75
N ALA A 36 2.99 -9.84 8.11
CA ALA A 36 2.97 -8.54 7.45
C ALA A 36 1.86 -8.45 6.40
N ASP A 37 1.74 -9.46 5.54
CA ASP A 37 0.75 -9.48 4.47
C ASP A 37 -0.70 -9.50 4.98
N GLU A 38 -0.96 -10.17 6.10
CA GLU A 38 -2.29 -10.11 6.71
C GLU A 38 -2.56 -8.79 7.41
N VAL A 39 -1.61 -8.30 8.21
CA VAL A 39 -1.74 -7.02 8.91
C VAL A 39 -1.96 -5.89 7.92
N ARG A 40 -1.32 -5.96 6.75
CA ARG A 40 -1.52 -5.01 5.65
C ARG A 40 -2.99 -4.81 5.32
N PHE A 41 -3.77 -5.89 5.16
CA PHE A 41 -5.19 -5.78 4.85
C PHE A 41 -5.98 -5.03 5.95
N TYR A 42 -5.72 -5.37 7.21
CA TYR A 42 -6.37 -4.74 8.35
C TYR A 42 -5.92 -3.29 8.54
N ALA A 43 -4.66 -2.99 8.29
CA ALA A 43 -4.11 -1.63 8.34
C ALA A 43 -4.77 -0.72 7.30
N GLU A 44 -4.96 -1.21 6.06
CA GLU A 44 -5.65 -0.45 5.03
C GLU A 44 -7.10 -0.15 5.43
N LYS A 45 -7.80 -1.15 5.97
CA LYS A 45 -9.19 -0.99 6.44
C LYS A 45 -9.32 -0.09 7.65
N LEU A 46 -8.36 -0.13 8.58
CA LEU A 46 -8.36 0.75 9.74
C LEU A 46 -8.26 2.21 9.32
N ILE A 47 -7.41 2.53 8.33
CA ILE A 47 -7.34 3.87 7.75
C ILE A 47 -8.65 4.25 7.04
N ASP A 48 -9.25 3.33 6.27
CA ASP A 48 -10.56 3.58 5.64
C ASP A 48 -11.64 3.94 6.68
N TYR A 49 -11.64 3.30 7.85
CA TYR A 49 -12.54 3.65 8.95
C TYR A 49 -12.18 4.99 9.57
N ALA A 50 -10.89 5.23 9.83
CA ALA A 50 -10.43 6.47 10.44
C ALA A 50 -10.79 7.71 9.59
N LYS A 51 -10.72 7.58 8.26
CA LYS A 51 -11.11 8.63 7.30
C LYS A 51 -12.59 9.02 7.36
N LYS A 52 -13.46 8.20 7.95
CA LYS A 52 -14.87 8.57 8.16
C LYS A 52 -15.05 9.61 9.28
N GLY A 53 -14.03 9.77 10.13
CA GLY A 53 -14.00 10.75 11.20
C GLY A 53 -14.25 10.17 12.59
N VAL A 54 -13.91 10.97 13.60
CA VAL A 54 -14.00 10.61 15.03
C VAL A 54 -15.45 10.47 15.50
N MET A 55 -16.38 11.22 14.88
CA MET A 55 -17.81 11.19 15.22
C MET A 55 -18.54 9.95 14.71
N ASP A 56 -17.94 9.18 13.79
CA ASP A 56 -18.50 7.90 13.35
C ASP A 56 -18.30 6.85 14.46
N GLU A 57 -19.41 6.47 15.12
CA GLU A 57 -19.42 5.48 16.20
C GLU A 57 -18.79 4.15 15.77
N LYS A 58 -19.00 3.72 14.51
CA LYS A 58 -18.41 2.50 13.98
C LYS A 58 -16.91 2.65 13.81
N ALA A 59 -16.44 3.80 13.33
CA ALA A 59 -15.01 4.08 13.22
C ALA A 59 -14.34 4.06 14.60
N MET A 60 -14.93 4.72 15.59
CA MET A 60 -14.41 4.76 16.96
C MET A 60 -14.38 3.36 17.61
N LYS A 61 -15.43 2.56 17.45
CA LYS A 61 -15.46 1.16 17.93
C LYS A 61 -14.39 0.32 17.26
N MET A 62 -14.19 0.45 15.95
CA MET A 62 -13.14 -0.28 15.23
C MET A 62 -11.75 0.14 15.70
N ALA A 63 -11.48 1.44 15.82
CA ALA A 63 -10.20 1.95 16.31
C ALA A 63 -9.90 1.44 17.73
N THR A 64 -10.89 1.55 18.63
CA THR A 64 -10.76 1.08 20.02
C THR A 64 -10.60 -0.44 20.11
N PHE A 65 -11.24 -1.21 19.23
CA PHE A 65 -11.03 -2.65 19.19
C PHE A 65 -9.63 -3.00 18.69
N TRP A 66 -9.21 -2.46 17.54
CA TRP A 66 -7.97 -2.85 16.89
C TRP A 66 -6.71 -2.35 17.58
N LEU A 67 -6.76 -1.15 18.17
CA LEU A 67 -5.64 -0.56 18.91
C LEU A 67 -5.72 -0.96 20.38
N THR A 68 -4.75 -1.75 20.84
CA THR A 68 -4.66 -2.15 22.24
C THR A 68 -4.27 -0.95 23.11
N GLU A 69 -3.40 -0.10 22.59
CA GLU A 69 -2.91 1.14 23.19
C GLU A 69 -3.83 2.32 22.81
N LYS A 70 -4.55 2.88 23.78
CA LYS A 70 -5.62 3.87 23.54
C LYS A 70 -5.10 5.28 23.22
N ASP A 71 -3.89 5.58 23.66
CA ASP A 71 -3.12 6.78 23.32
C ASP A 71 -2.85 6.92 21.82
N LEU A 72 -2.90 5.81 21.06
CA LEU A 72 -2.72 5.84 19.60
C LEU A 72 -4.00 6.17 18.83
N VAL A 73 -5.17 6.15 19.46
CA VAL A 73 -6.45 6.45 18.79
C VAL A 73 -6.46 7.89 18.26
N PRO A 74 -6.08 8.93 19.03
CA PRO A 74 -5.94 10.29 18.49
C PRO A 74 -4.98 10.35 17.31
N LYS A 75 -3.78 9.73 17.40
CA LYS A 75 -2.81 9.68 16.30
C LYS A 75 -3.43 9.11 15.01
N LEU A 76 -4.25 8.06 15.12
CA LEU A 76 -4.91 7.47 13.97
C LEU A 76 -5.84 8.47 13.25
N PHE A 77 -6.65 9.21 14.00
CA PHE A 77 -7.65 10.13 13.44
C PHE A 77 -7.10 11.51 13.08
N GLU A 78 -6.13 12.03 13.84
CA GLU A 78 -5.62 13.40 13.69
C GLU A 78 -4.36 13.47 12.81
N VAL A 79 -3.59 12.38 12.74
CA VAL A 79 -2.32 12.36 11.99
C VAL A 79 -2.40 11.44 10.78
N LEU A 80 -2.79 10.17 10.96
CA LEU A 80 -2.75 9.20 9.87
C LEU A 80 -3.92 9.37 8.89
N ALA A 81 -5.14 9.59 9.36
CA ALA A 81 -6.28 9.76 8.47
C ALA A 81 -6.16 10.98 7.54
N PRO A 82 -5.79 12.19 8.02
CA PRO A 82 -5.62 13.36 7.15
C PRO A 82 -4.47 13.20 6.16
N ARG A 83 -3.37 12.54 6.58
CA ARG A 83 -2.23 12.22 5.69
C ARG A 83 -2.66 11.47 4.42
N PHE A 84 -3.71 10.65 4.53
CA PHE A 84 -4.20 9.79 3.45
C PHE A 84 -5.54 10.25 2.86
N GLU A 85 -5.99 11.47 3.13
CA GLU A 85 -7.28 11.98 2.66
C GLU A 85 -7.42 11.88 1.14
N ASN A 86 -6.40 12.32 0.41
CA ASN A 86 -6.35 12.32 -1.06
C ASN A 86 -6.06 10.94 -1.69
N GLN A 87 -5.83 9.90 -0.89
CA GLN A 87 -5.55 8.55 -1.38
C GLN A 87 -6.76 7.64 -1.12
N GLN A 88 -7.20 6.88 -2.13
CA GLN A 88 -8.30 5.93 -1.94
C GLN A 88 -7.85 4.58 -1.39
N LYS A 89 -6.61 4.16 -1.69
CA LYS A 89 -6.03 2.86 -1.34
C LYS A 89 -4.51 2.93 -1.34
N GLY A 90 -3.87 1.93 -0.74
CA GLY A 90 -2.43 1.73 -0.81
C GLY A 90 -1.69 2.64 0.15
N TYR A 91 -2.23 2.80 1.36
CA TYR A 91 -1.63 3.61 2.43
C TYR A 91 -0.34 2.97 2.96
N THR A 92 -0.22 1.66 2.82
CA THR A 92 0.91 0.87 3.27
C THR A 92 1.85 0.49 2.12
N ARG A 93 3.13 0.34 2.44
CA ARG A 93 4.14 -0.27 1.60
C ARG A 93 4.74 -1.47 2.33
N MET A 94 4.98 -2.55 1.60
CA MET A 94 5.62 -3.75 2.13
C MET A 94 6.88 -4.06 1.32
N ALA A 95 7.98 -4.33 2.01
CA ALA A 95 9.26 -4.71 1.44
C ALA A 95 9.65 -6.10 1.92
N ARG A 96 10.15 -6.96 1.02
CA ARG A 96 10.81 -8.19 1.44
C ARG A 96 12.21 -7.84 1.91
N ILE A 97 12.63 -8.45 3.01
CA ILE A 97 13.99 -8.34 3.54
C ILE A 97 14.60 -9.74 3.63
N PRO A 98 15.92 -9.87 3.84
CA PRO A 98 16.55 -11.18 4.02
C PRO A 98 15.86 -12.02 5.08
N ASN A 99 15.91 -13.34 4.90
CA ASN A 99 15.38 -14.26 5.91
C ASN A 99 16.11 -14.06 7.23
N ARG A 100 15.41 -14.30 8.34
CA ARG A 100 15.97 -14.14 9.68
C ARG A 100 17.20 -15.03 9.88
N THR A 101 18.38 -14.42 10.01
CA THR A 101 19.67 -15.13 9.99
C THR A 101 19.93 -15.99 11.24
N ASN A 102 19.42 -15.60 12.41
CA ASN A 102 19.90 -16.13 13.70
C ASN A 102 18.94 -17.12 14.40
N LEU A 103 17.97 -17.70 13.69
CA LEU A 103 17.01 -18.61 14.33
C LEU A 103 16.45 -19.67 13.38
N ASP A 104 15.36 -19.35 12.69
CA ASP A 104 14.55 -20.31 11.92
C ASP A 104 14.55 -20.03 10.42
N ARG A 105 15.37 -19.06 9.96
CA ARG A 105 15.40 -18.61 8.57
C ARG A 105 14.03 -18.23 8.02
N ALA A 106 13.13 -17.74 8.88
CA ALA A 106 11.79 -17.31 8.46
C ALA A 106 11.89 -16.21 7.40
N ALA A 107 10.98 -16.25 6.43
CA ALA A 107 10.82 -15.18 5.45
C ALA A 107 10.29 -13.92 6.14
N MET A 108 11.05 -12.84 6.05
CA MET A 108 10.77 -11.58 6.74
C MET A 108 10.30 -10.49 5.77
N ALA A 109 9.60 -9.50 6.31
CA ALA A 109 9.16 -8.32 5.57
C ALA A 109 9.10 -7.11 6.49
N VAL A 110 9.34 -5.94 5.90
CA VAL A 110 9.06 -4.64 6.52
C VAL A 110 7.72 -4.14 6.00
N LEU A 111 6.85 -3.71 6.90
CA LEU A 111 5.56 -3.07 6.60
C LEU A 111 5.60 -1.65 7.14
N GLU A 112 5.23 -0.67 6.32
CA GLU A 112 5.25 0.74 6.70
C GLU A 112 4.06 1.52 6.16
N TYR A 113 3.69 2.60 6.84
CA TYR A 113 2.81 3.64 6.29
C TYR A 113 3.60 4.58 5.39
N LYS A 114 3.01 4.98 4.25
CA LYS A 114 3.61 5.97 3.36
C LYS A 114 3.66 7.35 4.04
N GLY A 115 4.68 8.15 3.71
CA GLY A 115 4.87 9.48 4.28
C GLY A 115 5.30 9.46 5.75
N ASN A 116 5.82 8.35 6.24
CA ASN A 116 6.48 8.27 7.54
C ASN A 116 7.80 9.09 7.54
N PRO A 117 8.30 9.53 8.71
CA PRO A 117 9.48 10.39 8.80
C PRO A 117 10.82 9.64 8.63
N TYR A 118 10.80 8.38 8.22
CA TYR A 118 11.98 7.54 8.12
C TYR A 118 12.59 7.60 6.71
N PRO A 119 13.91 7.31 6.57
CA PRO A 119 14.53 7.16 5.25
C PRO A 119 13.78 6.14 4.39
N ALA A 120 13.59 6.44 3.12
CA ALA A 120 12.86 5.58 2.20
C ALA A 120 13.53 4.20 2.08
N LEU A 121 12.75 3.12 2.25
CA LEU A 121 13.26 1.74 2.13
C LEU A 121 13.73 1.40 0.70
N PHE A 122 13.05 1.97 -0.29
CA PHE A 122 13.40 1.80 -1.69
C PHE A 122 13.66 3.16 -2.30
N THR A 123 14.90 3.40 -2.71
CA THR A 123 15.15 4.27 -3.85
C THR A 123 14.91 3.40 -5.08
N ALA A 124 13.69 3.39 -5.61
CA ALA A 124 13.43 2.74 -6.88
C ALA A 124 14.27 3.47 -7.95
N LYS A 125 15.47 2.95 -8.24
CA LYS A 125 16.25 3.37 -9.39
C LYS A 125 15.55 2.78 -10.60
N ARG A 126 14.61 3.53 -11.18
CA ARG A 126 14.15 3.23 -12.54
C ARG A 126 15.34 3.43 -13.47
N ASP A 127 15.48 2.57 -14.45
CA ASP A 127 16.47 2.76 -15.51
C ASP A 127 16.25 4.13 -16.15
N SER A 128 17.35 4.80 -16.48
CA SER A 128 17.28 6.10 -17.15
C SER A 128 16.52 5.97 -18.47
N ASP A 129 15.79 7.02 -18.82
CA ASP A 129 15.17 7.13 -20.14
C ASP A 129 16.23 7.07 -21.25
N LEU A 130 17.50 7.40 -20.95
CA LEU A 130 18.63 7.38 -21.87
C LEU A 130 19.22 5.98 -22.10
N THR A 131 18.71 4.94 -21.44
CA THR A 131 19.10 3.59 -21.81
C THR A 131 18.68 3.30 -23.25
N LEU A 132 19.49 2.51 -23.96
CA LEU A 132 19.22 2.16 -25.36
C LEU A 132 17.81 1.60 -25.53
N LEU A 133 17.38 0.71 -24.63
CA LEU A 133 16.04 0.14 -24.66
C LEU A 133 14.94 1.21 -24.51
N ASN A 134 15.07 2.13 -23.55
CA ASN A 134 14.05 3.15 -23.32
C ASN A 134 13.99 4.17 -24.48
N GLN A 135 15.14 4.52 -25.08
CA GLN A 135 15.17 5.36 -26.28
C GLN A 135 14.52 4.69 -27.49
N LEU A 136 14.80 3.40 -27.72
CA LEU A 136 14.15 2.63 -28.79
C LEU A 136 12.64 2.51 -28.58
N LEU A 137 12.20 2.24 -27.35
CA LEU A 137 10.78 2.19 -27.00
C LEU A 137 10.10 3.55 -27.18
N LYS A 138 10.80 4.66 -26.89
CA LYS A 138 10.31 6.01 -27.09
C LYS A 138 10.10 6.30 -28.58
N GLY A 139 11.11 6.08 -29.41
CA GLY A 139 11.01 6.26 -30.87
C GLY A 139 9.88 5.43 -31.48
N TYR A 140 9.76 4.17 -31.07
CA TYR A 140 8.67 3.30 -31.52
C TYR A 140 7.27 3.83 -31.16
N ARG A 141 7.09 4.39 -29.95
CA ARG A 141 5.82 4.99 -29.53
C ARG A 141 5.48 6.21 -30.38
N GLU A 142 6.46 7.08 -30.63
CA GLU A 142 6.30 8.28 -31.46
C GLU A 142 5.91 7.91 -32.89
N GLU A 143 6.60 6.95 -33.51
CA GLU A 143 6.27 6.45 -34.86
C GLU A 143 4.85 5.86 -34.92
N ARG A 144 4.45 5.07 -33.92
CA ARG A 144 3.10 4.49 -33.82
C ARG A 144 2.02 5.56 -33.72
N GLU A 145 2.26 6.61 -32.94
CA GLU A 145 1.33 7.73 -32.78
C GLU A 145 1.20 8.54 -34.07
N GLN A 146 2.32 8.81 -34.74
CA GLN A 146 2.32 9.45 -36.05
C GLN A 146 1.53 8.62 -37.07
N GLN A 147 1.79 7.32 -37.19
CA GLN A 147 1.06 6.45 -38.10
C GLN A 147 -0.45 6.42 -37.81
N ARG A 148 -0.85 6.45 -36.53
CA ARG A 148 -2.26 6.53 -36.13
C ARG A 148 -2.89 7.87 -36.50
N ALA A 149 -2.19 8.98 -36.25
CA ALA A 149 -2.66 10.32 -36.61
C ALA A 149 -2.79 10.48 -38.13
N THR A 150 -1.80 10.03 -38.90
CA THR A 150 -1.85 10.04 -40.37
C THR A 150 -3.00 9.20 -40.89
N LYS A 151 -3.22 7.98 -40.35
CA LYS A 151 -4.38 7.14 -40.72
C LYS A 151 -5.74 7.78 -40.37
N ALA A 152 -5.85 8.45 -39.23
CA ALA A 152 -7.08 9.16 -38.84
C ALA A 152 -7.37 10.37 -39.74
N ASN A 153 -6.34 11.08 -40.17
CA ASN A 153 -6.46 12.22 -41.09
C ASN A 153 -6.74 11.79 -42.54
N LEU A 154 -6.39 10.56 -42.93
CA LEU A 154 -6.73 9.96 -44.23
C LEU A 154 -8.16 9.39 -44.28
N SER A 155 -8.98 9.48 -43.21
CA SER A 155 -10.40 9.10 -43.24
C SER A 155 -11.40 10.29 -43.24
N PRO A 156 -11.35 11.25 -44.18
CA PRO A 156 -12.51 12.09 -44.46
C PRO A 156 -13.30 11.53 -45.67
N ALA A 157 -14.62 11.38 -45.48
CA ALA A 157 -15.66 11.21 -46.51
C ALA A 157 -15.66 9.92 -47.36
N VAL A 158 -16.20 8.81 -46.81
CA VAL A 158 -17.10 7.97 -47.62
C VAL A 158 -18.49 8.60 -47.52
N SER A 159 -18.78 9.39 -48.54
CA SER A 159 -20.07 9.95 -48.93
C SER A 159 -21.26 9.02 -48.63
N HIS A 160 -22.14 9.44 -47.72
CA HIS A 160 -23.56 9.11 -47.82
C HIS A 160 -24.18 10.14 -48.77
N ASN A 161 -24.19 9.82 -50.06
CA ASN A 161 -25.11 10.37 -51.03
C ASN A 161 -25.72 9.15 -51.74
N ILE A 162 -26.99 8.86 -51.43
CA ILE A 162 -28.09 8.34 -52.26
C ILE A 162 -29.32 8.30 -51.36
#